data_AF-A0A848DCS2-F1
#
_entry.id   AF-A0A848DCS2-F1
#
_cell.length_a   1.000
_cell.length_b   1.000
_cell.length_c   1.000
_cell.angle_alpha   90.00
_cell.angle_beta   90.00
_cell.angle_gamma   90.00
#
_symmetry.space_group_name_H-M   'P 1'
#
loop_
_entity.id
_entity.type
_entity.pdbx_description
1 polymer ?
#
loop_
_entity_poly.entity_id
_entity_poly.type
_entity_poly.pdbx_seq_one_letter_code
_entity_poly.pdbx_strand_id
1 'polypeptide(L)'
;MPLIARRLADGGDVRFKATDTSVDDVTGDRPTIRFTHDGQQHQLDCDFVIGCDGSRTCTRFLIPEGDIRTDFFRQYPFAWSGILADAWVTPPSPCHTLSDGRLDEEDQPCRHPR
;
A
#
# COMPACT_ATOMS: atom_id res chain seq x y z
N MET A 1 -13.89 -3.50 -5.98
CA MET A 1 -13.83 -2.59 -4.82
C MET A 1 -12.46 -2.72 -4.14
N PRO A 2 -11.82 -1.62 -3.71
CA PRO A 2 -10.57 -1.68 -2.96
C PRO A 2 -10.80 -2.26 -1.55
N LEU A 3 -9.76 -2.86 -0.96
CA LEU A 3 -9.82 -3.55 0.35
C LEU A 3 -10.37 -2.66 1.47
N ILE A 4 -9.92 -1.40 1.54
CA ILE A 4 -10.39 -0.43 2.54
C ILE A 4 -11.91 -0.21 2.40
N ALA A 5 -12.39 0.02 1.18
CA ALA A 5 -13.82 0.25 0.95
C ALA A 5 -14.66 -0.97 1.35
N ARG A 6 -14.16 -2.19 1.09
CA ARG A 6 -14.83 -3.40 1.53
C ARG A 6 -14.92 -3.49 3.05
N ARG A 7 -13.81 -3.24 3.77
CA ARG A 7 -13.79 -3.32 5.24
C ARG A 7 -14.75 -2.32 5.90
N LEU A 8 -14.85 -1.12 5.34
CA LEU A 8 -15.79 -0.10 5.80
C LEU A 8 -17.25 -0.50 5.52
N ALA A 9 -17.53 -1.07 4.34
CA ALA A 9 -18.87 -1.58 4.01
C ALA A 9 -19.30 -2.74 4.94
N ASP A 10 -18.34 -3.55 5.38
CA ASP A 10 -18.57 -4.63 6.35
C ASP A 10 -18.66 -4.12 7.82
N GLY A 11 -18.69 -2.79 8.05
CA GLY A 11 -18.84 -2.19 9.38
C GLY A 11 -17.59 -2.27 10.26
N GLY A 12 -16.40 -2.38 9.68
CA GLY A 12 -15.15 -2.43 10.42
C GLY A 12 -14.77 -1.13 11.10
N ASP A 13 -14.29 -1.22 12.34
CA ASP A 13 -13.61 -0.11 13.01
C ASP A 13 -12.24 0.12 12.36
N VAL A 14 -12.10 1.23 11.63
CA VAL A 14 -10.86 1.67 11.01
C VAL A 14 -10.64 3.13 11.37
N ARG A 15 -9.65 3.37 12.22
CA ARG A 15 -9.28 4.71 12.69
C ARG A 15 -8.15 5.27 11.85
N PHE A 16 -8.50 6.06 10.85
CA PHE A 16 -7.51 6.75 10.02
C PHE A 16 -6.82 7.87 10.79
N LYS A 17 -5.60 8.23 10.37
CA LYS A 17 -4.82 9.33 10.97
C LYS A 17 -4.55 9.17 12.47
N ALA A 18 -4.49 7.94 12.97
CA ALA A 18 -3.94 7.68 14.30
C ALA A 18 -2.45 8.05 14.32
N THR A 19 -2.01 8.79 15.33
CA THR A 19 -0.62 9.22 15.52
C THR A 19 -0.10 8.80 16.89
N ASP A 20 1.20 8.99 17.14
CA ASP A 20 1.85 8.72 18.43
C ASP A 20 1.58 7.31 18.97
N THR A 21 1.51 6.33 18.06
CA THR A 21 1.16 4.96 18.40
C THR A 21 2.29 4.26 19.14
N SER A 22 2.01 3.72 20.32
CA SER A 22 2.87 2.81 21.05
C SER A 22 2.13 1.52 21.42
N VAL A 23 2.90 0.46 21.63
CA VAL A 23 2.37 -0.83 22.09
C VAL A 23 3.20 -1.26 23.29
N ASP A 24 2.50 -1.52 24.39
CA ASP A 24 3.07 -1.90 25.68
C ASP A 24 2.65 -3.32 26.04
N ASP A 25 3.36 -3.93 27.00
CA ASP A 25 3.09 -5.27 27.54
C ASP A 25 2.99 -6.40 26.48
N VAL A 26 3.86 -6.35 25.48
CA VAL A 26 3.85 -7.30 24.34
C VAL A 26 4.13 -8.76 24.71
N THR A 27 4.68 -9.02 25.90
CA THR A 27 4.94 -10.37 26.43
C THR A 27 3.94 -10.80 27.49
N GLY A 28 3.05 -9.91 27.92
CA GLY A 28 2.04 -10.18 28.94
C GLY A 28 0.74 -10.70 28.35
N ASP A 29 -0.23 -10.94 29.23
CA ASP A 29 -1.55 -11.48 28.86
C ASP A 29 -2.50 -10.42 28.27
N ARG A 30 -2.15 -9.13 28.39
CA ARG A 30 -3.00 -8.00 27.99
C ARG A 30 -2.18 -6.87 27.35
N PRO A 31 -1.68 -7.06 26.13
CA PRO A 31 -1.01 -6.00 25.40
C PRO A 31 -1.93 -4.78 25.24
N THR A 32 -1.33 -3.60 25.34
CA THR A 32 -2.04 -2.33 25.32
C THR A 32 -1.53 -1.47 24.17
N ILE A 33 -2.44 -0.92 23.37
CA ILE A 33 -2.11 0.06 22.33
C ILE A 33 -2.51 1.46 22.83
N ARG A 34 -1.58 2.41 22.77
CA ARG A 34 -1.86 3.84 22.98
C ARG A 34 -1.67 4.57 21.67
N PHE A 35 -2.55 5.52 21.37
CA PHE A 35 -2.44 6.35 20.17
C PHE A 35 -3.26 7.63 20.33
N THR A 36 -2.93 8.64 19.55
CA THR A 36 -3.71 9.88 19.42
C THR A 36 -4.64 9.78 18.22
N HIS A 37 -5.91 10.13 18.40
CA HIS A 37 -6.89 10.24 17.31
C HIS A 37 -7.82 11.41 17.57
N ASP A 38 -8.04 12.22 16.54
CA ASP A 38 -8.78 13.49 16.61
C ASP A 38 -8.32 14.41 17.76
N GLY A 39 -7.01 14.44 18.00
CA GLY A 39 -6.38 15.28 19.03
C GLY A 39 -6.52 14.77 20.47
N GLN A 40 -7.11 13.59 20.67
CA GLN A 40 -7.27 12.98 21.99
C GLN A 40 -6.42 11.71 22.10
N GLN A 41 -5.91 11.44 23.30
CA GLN A 41 -5.26 10.18 23.58
C GLN A 41 -6.29 9.08 23.85
N HIS A 42 -6.06 7.94 23.22
CA HIS A 42 -6.86 6.74 23.35
C HIS A 42 -5.99 5.57 23.80
N GLN A 43 -6.63 4.61 24.47
CA GLN A 43 -6.04 3.36 24.88
C GLN A 43 -6.95 2.21 24.43
N LEU A 44 -6.34 1.13 23.95
CA LEU A 44 -7.00 -0.12 23.64
C LEU A 44 -6.29 -1.25 24.36
N ASP A 45 -7.04 -2.00 25.16
CA ASP A 45 -6.57 -3.26 25.71
C ASP A 45 -6.95 -4.37 24.71
N CYS A 46 -5.99 -5.22 24.36
CA CYS A 46 -6.12 -6.21 23.30
C CYS A 46 -5.70 -7.59 23.81
N ASP A 47 -6.27 -8.65 23.23
CA ASP A 47 -5.75 -10.02 23.42
C ASP A 47 -4.53 -10.27 22.53
N PHE A 48 -4.53 -9.69 21.32
CA PHE A 48 -3.45 -9.82 20.34
C PHE A 48 -3.21 -8.49 19.61
N VAL A 49 -1.95 -8.25 19.23
CA VAL A 49 -1.55 -7.11 18.41
C VAL A 49 -0.86 -7.61 17.15
N ILE A 50 -1.28 -7.09 15.99
CA ILE A 50 -0.71 -7.45 14.69
C ILE A 50 0.02 -6.21 14.12
N GLY A 51 1.34 -6.34 13.94
CA GLY A 51 2.18 -5.31 13.33
C GLY A 51 2.05 -5.28 11.81
N CYS A 52 1.19 -4.40 11.29
CA CYS A 52 1.00 -4.17 9.84
C CYS A 52 1.45 -2.77 9.38
N ASP A 53 2.45 -2.20 10.04
CA ASP A 53 2.94 -0.82 9.89
C ASP A 53 4.08 -0.65 8.86
N GLY A 54 4.39 -1.71 8.10
CA GLY A 54 5.27 -1.65 6.93
C GLY A 54 6.77 -1.65 7.27
N SER A 55 7.60 -1.13 6.37
CA SER A 55 9.06 -1.19 6.55
C SER A 55 9.59 -0.21 7.60
N ARG A 56 8.94 0.96 7.72
CA ARG A 56 9.15 2.00 8.75
C ARG A 56 8.31 1.74 10.00
N THR A 57 8.35 0.50 10.44
CA THR A 57 7.60 -0.05 11.56
C THR A 57 8.08 0.47 12.91
N CYS A 58 7.16 0.57 13.87
CA CYS A 58 7.45 0.59 15.29
C CYS A 58 7.35 -0.81 15.92
N THR A 59 6.44 -1.65 15.41
CA THR A 59 6.12 -2.95 16.01
C THR A 59 7.20 -4.02 15.86
N ARG A 60 7.94 -4.07 14.73
CA ARG A 60 9.03 -5.04 14.54
C ARG A 60 10.11 -4.93 15.61
N PHE A 61 10.36 -3.70 16.10
CA PHE A 61 11.39 -3.42 17.11
C PHE A 61 10.96 -3.78 18.53
N LEU A 62 9.69 -4.12 18.76
CA LEU A 62 9.21 -4.66 20.02
C LEU A 62 9.64 -6.12 20.23
N ILE A 63 10.06 -6.79 19.16
CA ILE A 63 10.61 -8.15 19.17
C ILE A 63 12.14 -8.00 19.32
N PRO A 64 12.75 -8.38 20.47
CA PRO A 64 14.18 -8.18 20.71
C PRO A 64 15.08 -8.85 19.66
N GLU A 65 16.03 -8.07 19.16
CA GLU A 65 17.07 -8.56 18.25
C GLU A 65 18.12 -9.39 19.01
N GLY A 66 18.68 -10.40 18.34
CA GLY A 66 19.77 -11.22 18.87
C GLY A 66 19.29 -12.48 19.60
N ASP A 67 18.21 -12.38 20.37
CA ASP A 67 17.64 -13.55 21.07
C ASP A 67 16.55 -14.25 20.25
N ILE A 68 15.60 -13.49 19.71
CA ILE A 68 14.42 -14.04 19.02
C ILE A 68 14.23 -13.51 17.60
N ARG A 69 14.75 -12.33 17.27
CA ARG A 69 14.68 -11.76 15.92
C ARG A 69 16.06 -11.74 15.26
N THR A 70 16.11 -12.17 14.01
CA THR A 70 17.26 -12.02 13.11
C THR A 70 16.81 -11.34 11.82
N ASP A 71 17.42 -10.20 11.52
CA ASP A 71 17.09 -9.43 10.33
C ASP A 71 18.02 -9.81 9.17
N PHE A 72 17.44 -10.06 7.99
CA PHE A 72 18.19 -10.30 6.76
C PHE A 72 17.95 -9.16 5.79
N PHE A 73 19.01 -8.47 5.38
CA PHE A 73 18.91 -7.32 4.51
C PHE A 73 19.90 -7.39 3.35
N ARG A 74 19.45 -6.99 2.16
CA ARG A 74 20.27 -6.80 0.98
C ARG A 74 19.92 -5.48 0.32
N GLN A 75 20.92 -4.61 0.20
CA GLN A 75 20.81 -3.37 -0.55
C GLN A 75 21.26 -3.56 -1.99
N TYR A 76 20.56 -2.95 -2.93
CA TYR A 76 20.90 -2.95 -4.35
C TYR A 76 21.35 -1.54 -4.78
N PRO A 77 22.39 -1.39 -5.61
CA PRO A 77 22.96 -0.09 -6.00
C PRO A 77 22.19 0.56 -7.17
N PHE A 78 20.88 0.40 -7.22
CA PHE A 78 19.99 0.98 -8.23
C PHE A 78 18.57 1.13 -7.66
N ALA A 79 17.75 1.95 -8.30
CA ALA A 79 16.37 2.18 -7.90
C ALA A 79 15.45 2.17 -9.13
N TRP A 80 14.15 1.95 -8.90
CA TRP A 80 13.14 2.10 -9.93
C TRP A 80 12.55 3.50 -9.89
N SER A 81 12.45 4.14 -11.05
CA SER A 81 11.69 5.37 -11.25
C SER A 81 10.35 5.02 -11.88
N GLY A 82 9.33 4.83 -11.05
CA GLY A 82 7.97 4.55 -11.52
C GLY A 82 7.20 5.83 -11.79
N ILE A 83 6.65 5.97 -12.99
CA ILE A 83 5.70 7.04 -13.34
C ILE A 83 4.32 6.42 -13.46
N LEU A 84 3.39 6.86 -12.61
CA LEU A 84 1.98 6.55 -12.79
C LEU A 84 1.38 7.58 -13.75
N ALA A 85 0.85 7.11 -14.87
CA ALA A 85 0.22 7.96 -15.87
C ALA A 85 -1.17 7.42 -16.21
N ASP A 86 -2.15 8.31 -16.30
CA ASP A 86 -3.43 8.02 -16.94
C ASP A 86 -3.21 8.07 -18.45
N ALA A 87 -2.67 6.98 -18.98
CA ALA A 87 -2.32 6.84 -20.39
C ALA A 87 -3.06 5.64 -20.98
N TRP A 88 -3.50 5.80 -22.22
CA TRP A 88 -4.00 4.68 -23.00
C TRP A 88 -2.87 3.66 -23.21
N VAL A 89 -3.09 2.42 -22.77
CA VAL A 89 -2.20 1.32 -23.09
C VAL A 89 -2.56 0.83 -24.48
N THR A 90 -1.82 1.26 -25.49
CA THR A 90 -1.98 0.71 -26.84
C THR A 90 -1.64 -0.78 -26.77
N PRO A 91 -2.58 -1.69 -27.14
CA PRO A 91 -2.22 -3.09 -27.29
C PRO A 91 -1.10 -3.19 -28.34
N PRO A 92 -0.19 -4.17 -28.25
CA PRO A 92 0.79 -4.40 -29.30
C PRO A 92 0.03 -4.82 -30.55
N SER A 93 -0.33 -3.85 -31.40
CA SER A 93 -0.81 -4.13 -32.74
C SER A 93 0.31 -4.84 -33.49
N PRO A 94 0.02 -5.88 -34.29
CA PRO A 94 1.01 -6.38 -35.23
C PRO A 94 1.40 -5.19 -36.12
N CYS A 95 2.70 -5.01 -36.33
CA CYS A 95 3.24 -3.91 -37.11
C CYS A 95 2.39 -3.66 -38.36
N HIS A 96 2.00 -2.40 -38.58
CA HIS A 96 1.54 -1.97 -39.87
C HIS A 96 2.56 -2.45 -40.90
N THR A 97 2.15 -3.35 -41.79
CA THR A 97 2.90 -3.59 -43.01
C THR A 97 2.75 -2.28 -43.78
N LEU A 98 3.84 -1.52 -43.92
CA LEU A 98 3.88 -0.38 -44.83
C LEU A 98 3.69 -0.92 -46.26
N SER A 99 2.44 -1.03 -46.71
CA SER A 99 2.15 -1.13 -48.13
C SER A 99 2.12 0.28 -48.70
N ASP A 100 3.27 0.66 -49.25
CA ASP A 100 3.42 1.62 -50.34
C ASP A 100 2.86 3.04 -50.11
N GLY A 101 3.65 3.88 -49.45
CA GLY A 101 3.93 5.27 -49.89
C GLY A 101 2.79 6.27 -50.14
N ARG A 102 1.53 5.96 -49.82
CA ARG A 102 0.38 6.83 -50.06
C ARG A 102 -0.28 7.16 -48.73
N LEU A 103 -0.32 8.45 -48.40
CA LEU A 103 -1.17 8.96 -47.35
C LEU A 103 -2.61 8.82 -47.85
N ASP A 104 -3.24 7.69 -47.59
CA ASP A 104 -4.68 7.58 -47.71
C ASP A 104 -5.29 8.34 -46.52
N GLU A 105 -6.00 9.40 -46.87
CA GLU A 105 -6.69 10.36 -46.01
C GLU A 105 -7.90 9.71 -45.32
N GLU A 106 -7.67 8.66 -44.54
CA GLU A 106 -8.64 8.09 -43.60
C GLU A 106 -8.01 7.97 -42.21
N ASP A 107 -7.41 9.06 -41.73
CA ASP A 107 -7.18 9.27 -40.30
C ASP A 107 -8.50 9.70 -39.65
N GLN A 108 -9.50 8.81 -39.73
CA GLN A 108 -10.74 8.98 -38.99
C GLN A 108 -10.47 8.52 -37.56
N PRO A 109 -10.44 9.44 -36.56
CA PRO A 109 -10.26 9.01 -35.19
C PRO A 109 -11.44 8.10 -34.85
N CYS A 110 -11.15 6.87 -34.40
CA CYS A 110 -12.14 5.93 -33.89
C CYS A 110 -12.93 6.60 -32.76
N ARG A 111 -14.04 7.27 -33.12
CA ARG A 111 -15.02 7.77 -32.18
C ARG A 111 -15.77 6.57 -31.64
N HIS A 112 -15.67 6.35 -30.33
CA HIS A 112 -16.66 5.52 -29.65
C HIS A 112 -17.42 6.34 -28.59
N PRO A 113 -18.73 6.11 -28.47
CA PRO A 113 -19.65 6.97 -27.73
C PRO A 113 -19.41 6.88 -26.22
N ARG A 114 -19.77 7.97 -25.53
CA ARG A 114 -19.68 8.15 -24.07
C ARG A 114 -20.34 7.02 -23.29
#